data_AF-K1RY56-F1
#
_entry.id   AF-K1RY56-F1
#
_cell.length_a   1.000
_cell.length_b   1.000
_cell.length_c   1.000
_cell.angle_alpha   90.00
_cell.angle_beta   90.00
_cell.angle_gamma   90.00
#
_symmetry.space_group_name_H-M   'P 1'
#
loop_
_entity.id
_entity.type
_entity.pdbx_description
1 polymer ?
#
loop_
_entity_poly.entity_id
_entity_poly.type
_entity_poly.pdbx_seq_one_letter_code
_entity_poly.pdbx_strand_id
1 'polypeptide(L)'
;MKSNRVIKVFSKNKILKKEFIGENKFSRKTEFLRKSVVFIVTISMILGMAGCGKTTEKEDNYRLKIVTSLFPYYDMARAVIGDVKGIDLKMIVTPGQDSHSFEPTPSDVIQMENADVLIYNGGSLETWID
;
A
#
# COMPACT_ATOMS: atom_id res chain seq x y z
N MET A 1 54.80 -90.98 10.35
CA MET A 1 53.91 -89.82 10.11
C MET A 1 54.58 -88.92 9.08
N LYS A 2 53.88 -88.68 7.95
CA LYS A 2 54.08 -87.74 6.80
C LYS A 2 55.46 -87.03 6.69
N SER A 3 56.30 -87.36 5.71
CA SER A 3 56.24 -87.07 4.25
C SER A 3 56.96 -85.78 3.83
N ASN A 4 58.21 -85.97 3.38
CA ASN A 4 58.88 -85.38 2.21
C ASN A 4 58.66 -83.90 1.80
N ARG A 5 59.76 -83.14 1.91
CA ARG A 5 60.60 -82.61 0.82
C ARG A 5 59.95 -81.77 -0.33
N VAL A 6 60.58 -80.62 -0.58
CA VAL A 6 60.86 -79.94 -1.88
C VAL A 6 60.07 -78.66 -2.24
N ILE A 7 60.78 -77.53 -2.13
CA ILE A 7 61.01 -76.40 -3.08
C ILE A 7 59.86 -75.88 -3.99
N LYS A 8 59.64 -74.56 -3.96
CA LYS A 8 59.13 -73.69 -5.05
C LYS A 8 59.66 -72.26 -4.78
N VAL A 9 60.53 -71.60 -5.55
CA VAL A 9 60.55 -71.17 -6.97
C VAL A 9 59.39 -70.25 -7.34
N PHE A 10 59.74 -68.98 -7.62
CA PHE A 10 59.09 -67.92 -8.41
C PHE A 10 57.61 -67.58 -8.19
N SER A 11 57.28 -66.28 -8.13
CA SER A 11 56.41 -65.68 -9.17
C SER A 11 56.27 -64.16 -9.02
N LYS A 12 56.38 -63.47 -10.16
CA LYS A 12 56.05 -62.06 -10.37
C LYS A 12 54.62 -61.78 -9.91
N ASN A 13 54.41 -60.77 -9.07
CA ASN A 13 53.11 -60.09 -8.99
C ASN A 13 53.28 -58.65 -8.46
N LYS A 14 53.63 -57.75 -9.38
CA LYS A 14 53.60 -56.29 -9.20
C LYS A 14 52.43 -55.70 -9.99
N ILE A 15 51.26 -56.34 -9.90
CA ILE A 15 50.06 -55.95 -10.66
C ILE A 15 48.80 -56.13 -9.78
N LEU A 16 48.75 -55.54 -8.58
CA LEU A 16 47.50 -55.43 -7.81
C LEU A 16 47.57 -54.24 -6.83
N LYS A 17 47.66 -53.01 -7.35
CA LYS A 17 47.49 -51.80 -6.53
C LYS A 17 46.87 -50.62 -7.30
N LYS A 18 45.89 -50.89 -8.16
CA LYS A 18 45.24 -49.85 -8.97
C LYS A 18 43.71 -49.85 -8.95
N GLU A 19 43.11 -50.39 -7.89
CA GLU A 19 41.69 -50.18 -7.57
C GLU A 19 41.58 -49.43 -6.26
N PHE A 20 41.43 -48.11 -6.35
CA PHE A 20 40.60 -47.25 -5.48
C PHE A 20 40.96 -45.80 -5.81
N ILE A 21 40.05 -45.10 -6.49
CA ILE A 21 39.73 -43.66 -6.43
C ILE A 21 38.75 -43.44 -7.59
N GLY A 22 37.48 -43.67 -7.29
CA GLY A 22 36.37 -43.58 -8.24
C GLY A 22 35.11 -43.05 -7.57
N GLU A 23 35.24 -42.07 -6.67
CA GLU A 23 34.12 -41.49 -5.93
C GLU A 23 34.37 -39.97 -5.84
N ASN A 24 33.85 -39.18 -6.80
CA ASN A 24 33.58 -37.72 -6.63
C ASN A 24 33.06 -36.97 -7.88
N LYS A 25 32.17 -37.56 -8.69
CA LYS A 25 31.44 -36.81 -9.74
C LYS A 25 29.96 -36.58 -9.46
N PHE A 26 29.35 -37.39 -8.59
CA PHE A 26 27.90 -37.38 -8.36
C PHE A 26 27.44 -36.27 -7.40
N SER A 27 28.15 -36.05 -6.29
CA SER A 27 27.84 -35.00 -5.28
C SER A 27 27.95 -33.57 -5.83
N ARG A 28 28.81 -33.32 -6.82
CA ARG A 28 28.96 -31.98 -7.41
C ARG A 28 27.78 -31.59 -8.30
N LYS A 29 27.09 -32.55 -8.93
CA LYS A 29 25.91 -32.29 -9.75
C LYS A 29 24.68 -31.94 -8.92
N THR A 30 24.51 -32.57 -7.76
CA THR A 30 23.37 -32.31 -6.84
C THR A 30 23.46 -30.93 -6.20
N GLU A 31 24.67 -30.45 -5.87
CA GLU A 31 24.88 -29.09 -5.36
C GLU A 31 24.65 -28.00 -6.43
N PHE A 32 25.02 -28.26 -7.68
CA PHE A 32 24.73 -27.35 -8.80
C PHE A 32 23.22 -27.29 -9.10
N LEU A 33 22.53 -28.43 -9.11
CA LEU A 33 21.08 -28.49 -9.30
C LEU A 33 20.33 -27.78 -8.15
N ARG A 34 20.78 -27.95 -6.89
CA ARG A 34 20.21 -27.27 -5.73
C ARG A 34 20.37 -25.74 -5.81
N LYS A 35 21.55 -25.26 -6.20
CA LYS A 35 21.81 -23.81 -6.36
C LYS A 35 20.98 -23.19 -7.47
N SER A 36 20.80 -23.90 -8.60
CA SER A 36 19.95 -23.42 -9.70
C SER A 36 18.47 -23.33 -9.31
N VAL A 37 17.94 -24.28 -8.54
CA VAL A 37 16.55 -24.23 -8.04
C VAL A 37 16.34 -23.05 -7.09
N VAL A 38 17.27 -22.82 -6.15
CA VAL A 38 17.20 -21.67 -5.23
C VAL A 38 17.25 -20.34 -6.01
N PHE A 39 18.11 -20.25 -7.03
CA PHE A 39 18.21 -19.05 -7.86
C PHE A 39 16.92 -18.74 -8.62
N ILE A 40 16.25 -19.75 -9.18
CA ILE A 40 14.98 -19.60 -9.91
C ILE A 40 13.83 -19.17 -8.97
N VAL A 41 13.76 -19.75 -7.77
CA VAL A 41 12.74 -19.38 -6.76
C VAL A 41 12.94 -17.94 -6.29
N THR A 42 14.19 -17.51 -6.11
CA THR A 42 14.51 -16.14 -5.68
C THR A 42 14.14 -15.11 -6.75
N ILE A 43 14.38 -15.43 -8.03
CA ILE A 43 14.00 -14.57 -9.16
C ILE A 43 12.47 -14.48 -9.33
N SER A 44 11.76 -15.59 -9.16
CA SER A 44 10.29 -15.65 -9.17
C SER A 44 9.68 -14.74 -8.09
N MET A 45 10.27 -14.72 -6.89
CA MET A 45 9.81 -13.87 -5.79
C MET A 45 9.96 -12.36 -6.09
N ILE A 46 11.01 -11.96 -6.81
CA ILE A 46 11.26 -10.56 -7.17
C ILE A 46 10.28 -10.07 -8.24
N LEU A 47 9.91 -10.94 -9.19
CA LEU A 47 8.96 -10.62 -10.27
C LEU A 47 7.50 -10.47 -9.78
N GLY A 48 7.18 -10.94 -8.58
CA GLY A 48 5.83 -10.87 -8.00
C GLY A 48 5.39 -9.47 -7.51
N MET A 49 6.31 -8.51 -7.36
CA MET A 49 6.00 -7.18 -6.80
C MET A 49 5.66 -6.10 -7.86
N ALA A 50 5.68 -6.42 -9.16
CA ALA A 50 5.42 -5.44 -10.23
C ALA A 50 3.93 -5.17 -10.51
N GLY A 51 3.01 -5.70 -9.70
CA GLY A 51 1.56 -5.60 -9.88
C GLY A 51 0.88 -4.50 -9.06
N CYS A 52 1.40 -3.27 -9.06
CA CYS A 52 0.65 -2.12 -8.56
C CYS A 52 -0.10 -1.48 -9.74
N GLY A 53 -1.33 -1.93 -9.99
CA GLY A 53 -2.21 -1.32 -10.98
C GLY A 53 -2.56 0.09 -10.58
N LYS A 54 -2.34 1.07 -11.47
CA LYS A 54 -2.92 2.41 -11.33
C LYS A 54 -4.44 2.28 -11.45
N THR A 55 -5.14 2.47 -10.34
CA THR A 55 -6.57 2.75 -10.35
C THR A 55 -6.77 4.12 -10.98
N THR A 56 -7.30 4.15 -12.20
CA THR A 56 -7.84 5.39 -12.76
C THR A 56 -9.14 5.66 -12.01
N GLU A 57 -9.05 6.40 -10.91
CA GLU A 57 -10.23 6.93 -10.25
C GLU A 57 -10.92 7.90 -11.21
N LYS A 58 -12.20 7.65 -11.52
CA LYS A 58 -13.06 8.68 -12.08
C LYS A 58 -13.11 9.78 -11.01
N GLU A 59 -12.55 10.93 -11.33
CA GLU A 59 -12.68 12.12 -10.49
C GLU A 59 -14.16 12.56 -10.55
N ASP A 60 -14.97 12.02 -9.63
CA ASP A 60 -16.26 12.65 -9.33
C ASP A 60 -15.93 14.03 -8.77
N ASN A 61 -16.16 15.07 -9.59
CA ASN A 61 -15.95 16.48 -9.26
C ASN A 61 -16.92 17.00 -8.19
N TYR A 62 -17.45 16.09 -7.35
CA TYR A 62 -18.28 16.45 -6.24
C TYR A 62 -17.45 17.23 -5.22
N ARG A 63 -17.98 18.38 -4.80
CA ARG A 63 -17.40 19.20 -3.74
C ARG A 63 -18.38 19.20 -2.58
N LEU A 64 -17.87 18.92 -1.38
CA LEU A 64 -18.64 19.03 -0.14
C LEU A 64 -19.01 20.50 0.09
N LYS A 65 -20.30 20.82 0.09
CA LYS A 65 -20.83 22.17 0.27
C LYS A 65 -21.11 22.41 1.75
N ILE A 66 -20.37 23.34 2.34
CA ILE A 66 -20.52 23.76 3.72
C ILE A 66 -21.00 25.20 3.71
N VAL A 67 -22.15 25.44 4.33
CA VAL A 67 -22.72 26.78 4.48
C VAL A 67 -22.69 27.16 5.96
N THR A 68 -22.33 28.40 6.24
CA THR A 68 -22.24 28.95 7.59
C THR A 68 -23.14 30.17 7.72
N SER A 69 -23.75 30.39 8.89
CA SER A 69 -24.59 31.56 9.12
C SER A 69 -23.76 32.85 9.19
N LEU A 70 -22.79 32.86 10.11
CA LEU A 70 -22.03 34.03 10.56
C LEU A 70 -20.51 33.81 10.49
N PHE A 71 -19.78 34.93 10.54
CA PHE A 71 -18.32 34.94 10.44
C PHE A 71 -17.58 34.06 11.46
N PRO A 72 -17.96 33.98 12.75
CA PRO A 72 -17.28 33.10 13.69
C PRO A 72 -17.25 31.63 13.24
N TYR A 73 -18.35 31.15 12.65
CA TYR A 73 -18.45 29.78 12.15
C TYR A 73 -17.68 29.61 10.85
N TYR A 74 -17.72 30.60 9.97
CA TYR A 74 -16.95 30.61 8.74
C TYR A 74 -15.45 30.54 9.03
N ASP A 75 -14.92 31.38 9.92
CA ASP A 75 -13.48 31.41 10.22
C ASP A 75 -13.03 30.14 10.94
N MET A 76 -13.85 29.62 11.87
CA MET A 76 -13.60 28.31 12.48
C MET A 76 -13.55 27.19 11.44
N ALA A 77 -14.56 27.10 10.56
CA ALA A 77 -14.61 26.08 9.52
C ALA A 77 -13.41 26.22 8.56
N ARG A 78 -13.10 27.44 8.12
CA ARG A 78 -11.94 27.73 7.27
C ARG A 78 -10.63 27.28 7.91
N ALA A 79 -10.43 27.57 9.19
CA ALA A 79 -9.22 27.18 9.92
C ALA A 79 -9.09 25.65 10.04
N VAL A 80 -10.20 24.93 10.23
CA VAL A 80 -10.22 23.47 10.30
C VAL A 80 -10.01 22.82 8.92
N ILE A 81 -10.61 23.39 7.86
CA ILE A 81 -10.50 22.89 6.48
C ILE A 81 -9.07 23.00 5.97
N GLY A 82 -8.37 24.12 6.23
CA GLY A 82 -7.00 24.34 5.74
C GLY A 82 -6.90 24.19 4.22
N ASP A 83 -6.00 23.32 3.76
CA ASP A 83 -5.71 23.09 2.33
C ASP A 83 -6.48 21.90 1.72
N VAL A 84 -7.49 21.38 2.42
CA VAL A 84 -8.28 20.24 1.92
C VAL A 84 -9.02 20.64 0.64
N LYS A 85 -8.80 19.87 -0.43
CA LYS A 85 -9.45 20.06 -1.73
C LYS A 85 -10.87 19.47 -1.73
N GLY A 86 -11.69 19.93 -2.66
CA GLY A 86 -13.05 19.39 -2.84
C GLY A 86 -14.05 19.92 -1.82
N ILE A 87 -13.80 21.06 -1.18
CA ILE A 87 -14.73 21.72 -0.25
C ILE A 87 -15.16 23.07 -0.82
N ASP A 88 -16.45 23.37 -0.80
CA ASP A 88 -17.03 24.67 -1.12
C ASP A 88 -17.61 25.28 0.18
N LEU A 89 -16.88 26.22 0.79
CA LEU A 89 -17.27 26.88 2.03
C LEU A 89 -17.87 28.26 1.73
N LYS A 90 -19.12 28.48 2.14
CA LYS A 90 -19.84 29.75 1.98
C LYS A 90 -20.41 30.27 3.29
N MET A 91 -20.65 31.57 3.34
CA MET A 91 -21.26 32.26 4.47
C MET A 91 -22.49 33.04 3.96
N ILE A 92 -23.62 32.88 4.64
CA ILE A 92 -24.89 33.51 4.26
C ILE A 92 -24.87 35.00 4.59
N VAL A 93 -24.60 35.36 5.85
CA VAL A 93 -24.48 36.77 6.24
C VAL A 93 -23.08 37.26 5.89
N THR A 94 -22.95 37.83 4.69
CA THR A 94 -21.67 38.31 4.16
C THR A 94 -21.08 39.48 4.98
N PRO A 95 -19.75 39.70 4.96
CA PRO A 95 -19.13 40.77 5.72
C PRO A 95 -19.73 42.14 5.39
N GLY A 96 -20.12 42.89 6.42
CA GLY A 96 -20.76 44.19 6.29
C GLY A 96 -22.28 44.16 6.28
N GLN A 97 -22.91 42.98 6.27
CA GLN A 97 -24.34 42.81 6.58
C GLN A 97 -24.55 42.71 8.09
N ASP A 98 -25.66 43.26 8.58
CA ASP A 98 -26.09 43.10 9.98
C ASP A 98 -26.92 41.82 10.11
N SER A 99 -26.46 40.90 10.97
CA SER A 99 -27.15 39.63 11.22
C SER A 99 -28.47 39.77 11.97
N HIS A 100 -28.64 40.84 12.75
CA HIS A 100 -29.85 41.03 13.56
C HIS A 100 -31.04 41.53 12.72
N SER A 101 -30.73 42.20 11.61
CA SER A 101 -31.72 42.70 10.65
C SER A 101 -31.72 41.91 9.34
N PHE A 102 -30.98 40.80 9.29
CA PHE A 102 -30.84 39.99 8.08
C PHE A 102 -32.14 39.25 7.77
N GLU A 103 -32.55 39.33 6.51
CA GLU A 103 -33.68 38.58 5.97
C GLU A 103 -33.16 37.76 4.78
N PRO A 104 -33.27 36.41 4.80
CA PRO A 104 -32.76 35.56 3.75
C PRO A 104 -33.54 35.78 2.45
N THR A 105 -32.81 35.94 1.35
CA THR A 105 -33.43 35.93 0.02
C THR A 105 -33.78 34.50 -0.39
N PRO A 106 -34.65 34.31 -1.40
CA PRO A 106 -34.91 32.98 -1.95
C PRO A 106 -33.63 32.26 -2.42
N SER A 107 -32.62 33.01 -2.89
CA SER A 107 -31.33 32.43 -3.27
C SER A 107 -30.55 31.91 -2.06
N ASP A 108 -30.64 32.58 -0.92
CA ASP A 108 -29.97 32.17 0.32
C ASP A 108 -30.59 30.88 0.87
N VAL A 109 -31.92 30.81 0.88
CA VAL A 109 -32.66 29.59 1.25
C VAL A 109 -32.27 28.42 0.36
N ILE A 110 -32.26 28.62 -0.97
CA ILE A 110 -31.82 27.58 -1.93
C ILE A 110 -30.36 27.17 -1.65
N GLN A 111 -29.50 28.10 -1.24
CA GLN A 111 -28.11 27.79 -0.95
C GLN A 111 -27.96 26.98 0.34
N MET A 112 -28.73 27.29 1.38
CA MET A 112 -28.76 26.54 2.64
C MET A 112 -29.34 25.13 2.45
N GLU A 113 -30.45 25.00 1.72
CA GLU A 113 -31.10 23.72 1.41
C GLU A 113 -30.21 22.79 0.56
N ASN A 114 -29.42 23.35 -0.35
CA ASN A 114 -28.50 22.57 -1.19
C ASN A 114 -27.14 22.30 -0.53
N ALA A 115 -26.93 22.74 0.71
CA ALA A 115 -25.71 22.48 1.45
C ALA A 115 -25.70 21.03 1.95
N ASP A 116 -24.53 20.40 1.95
CA ASP A 116 -24.34 19.10 2.59
C ASP A 116 -24.22 19.26 4.11
N VAL A 117 -23.72 20.42 4.55
CA VAL A 117 -23.60 20.81 5.96
C VAL A 117 -23.97 22.28 6.13
N LEU A 118 -24.88 22.57 7.05
CA LEU A 118 -25.22 23.92 7.51
C LEU A 118 -24.72 24.10 8.96
N ILE A 119 -23.94 25.15 9.22
CA ILE A 119 -23.40 25.49 10.55
C ILE A 119 -23.95 26.85 10.98
N TYR A 120 -24.67 26.87 12.09
CA TYR A 120 -25.27 28.06 12.70
C TYR A 120 -25.29 27.94 14.22
N ASN A 121 -25.57 29.03 14.96
CA ASN A 121 -25.61 28.99 16.42
C ASN A 121 -26.77 28.15 16.94
N GLY A 122 -27.94 28.37 16.36
CA GLY A 122 -29.21 27.86 16.85
C GLY A 122 -29.79 28.71 17.98
N GLY A 123 -30.82 28.18 18.65
CA GLY A 123 -31.50 28.90 19.72
C GLY A 123 -32.29 30.10 19.19
N SER A 124 -31.84 31.32 19.51
CA SER A 124 -32.54 32.57 19.14
C SER A 124 -31.64 33.59 18.44
N LEU A 125 -30.45 33.19 17.97
CA LEU A 125 -29.55 34.09 17.24
C LEU A 125 -30.00 34.27 15.78
N GLU A 126 -30.10 33.17 15.04
CA GLU A 126 -30.52 33.18 13.64
C GLU A 126 -32.01 32.82 13.51
N THR A 127 -32.89 33.70 13.98
CA THR A 127 -34.36 33.48 13.95
C THR A 127 -34.94 33.29 12.55
N TRP A 128 -34.15 33.58 11.51
CA TRP A 128 -34.50 33.48 10.10
C TRP A 128 -34.14 32.12 9.47
N ILE A 129 -33.57 31.18 10.24
CA ILE A 129 -33.22 29.83 9.78
C ILE A 129 -34.38 28.82 9.97
N ASP A 130 -35.25 29.03 10.96
CA ASP A 130 -36.32 28.10 11.35
C ASP A 130 -37.61 28.21 10.51
#